data_AF-R7C3C9-F1
#
_entry.id   AF-R7C3C9-F1
#
_cell.length_a   1.000
_cell.length_b   1.000
_cell.length_c   1.000
_cell.angle_alpha   90.00
_cell.angle_beta   90.00
_cell.angle_gamma   90.00
#
_symmetry.space_group_name_H-M   'P 1'
#
loop_
_entity.id
_entity.type
_entity.pdbx_description
1 polymer ?
#
loop_
_entity_poly.entity_id
_entity_poly.type
_entity_poly.pdbx_seq_one_letter_code
_entity_poly.pdbx_strand_id
1 'polypeptide(L)'
;MMNKIGDLFKQQTNVAEHFDAIKIGIASPEKIRSWSYGEVKKPETINYRTFKPERDGLFCAKIFGPIKDYECLCGKYKRLKHRGVICEKCGVEVTLSKVRRERMGHIELASPVAHIWFLKSLPSRMGMVLDIALRDIERVLYFEAYCVTDPGLTPLTRGQLLTEDEYIKMLSEHGDDFKAMMGAEAIRELLASIDIDQEVTNLRQELSATSSDAKIKKIAKRLKVLEGFQRSGIKPEWMILEVLPVLPPDLRPLVPLDGGRFATSDLNDLYRRVINRNNRLKRLLELKAPDIIVRNEKRMLQEAVDSLLDNGRRGKAMTGPNKRPLKSLADMIKGKSGRFRQNLLGKRVDYSGRSVITVGPELRLHQCGLPKLMALELFKPFIFNKLETRGLASTIKSAKKMVDNQEPVVWDILEEVIYEHPVMLNRAPTLHRPGIQAFEPKLIEGKAIQLHPLVCAAFNADFDGDQMAVHVPLSLEAQLEARCLMLSSNNVLFPANGDPSIVPSQDMVLGLYYSTRERINAPGEGMFFENIEEVQRALDAHAIVLQTRCTVRIREVDVNKETGEKTERMKRYETTAGRALLSSILPDGMSFAELNRTLKKKEIAKLINRCFRKCGLRATVMFADQLKNNG
;
A
#
# COMPACT_ATOMS: atom_id res chain seq x y z
N MET A 1 15.00 38.15 -25.33
CA MET A 1 15.76 36.91 -25.00
C MET A 1 15.59 36.46 -23.54
N MET A 2 15.23 37.33 -22.58
CA MET A 2 15.03 36.96 -21.17
C MET A 2 13.82 36.06 -20.88
N ASN A 3 12.74 36.13 -21.66
CA ASN A 3 11.54 35.29 -21.42
C ASN A 3 11.75 33.80 -21.75
N LYS A 4 12.72 33.43 -22.60
CA LYS A 4 13.00 32.03 -22.95
C LYS A 4 13.87 31.31 -21.91
N ILE A 5 14.63 32.05 -21.10
CA ILE A 5 15.44 31.49 -20.01
C ILE A 5 14.56 31.16 -18.81
N GLY A 6 13.54 31.98 -18.53
CA GLY A 6 12.55 31.71 -17.48
C GLY A 6 11.77 30.40 -17.70
N ASP A 7 11.44 30.07 -18.95
CA ASP A 7 10.74 28.80 -19.26
C ASP A 7 11.65 27.56 -19.19
N LEU A 8 12.97 27.73 -19.25
CA LEU A 8 13.94 26.65 -18.98
C LEU A 8 14.04 26.33 -17.48
N PHE A 9 13.92 27.35 -16.61
CA PHE A 9 13.98 27.18 -15.15
C PHE A 9 12.66 26.79 -14.50
N LYS A 10 11.50 27.07 -15.13
CA LYS A 10 10.18 26.60 -14.64
C LYS A 10 10.02 25.08 -14.61
N GLN A 11 10.91 24.32 -15.25
CA GLN A 11 10.83 22.86 -15.32
C GLN A 11 11.38 22.10 -14.12
N GLN A 12 12.09 22.75 -13.21
CA GLN A 12 12.52 22.11 -11.97
C GLN A 12 11.61 22.38 -10.78
N THR A 13 10.70 23.34 -10.88
CA THR A 13 9.57 23.46 -9.99
C THR A 13 8.39 22.68 -10.58
N ASN A 14 8.43 21.35 -10.49
CA ASN A 14 7.20 20.62 -10.17
C ASN A 14 6.83 21.10 -8.76
N VAL A 15 6.26 22.30 -8.65
CA VAL A 15 5.38 22.58 -7.53
C VAL A 15 4.30 21.55 -7.72
N ALA A 16 4.37 20.46 -6.95
CA ALA A 16 3.24 19.56 -6.87
C ALA A 16 2.07 20.47 -6.58
N GLU A 17 1.09 20.55 -7.49
CA GLU A 17 -0.14 21.28 -7.22
C GLU A 17 -0.73 20.63 -5.98
N HIS A 18 -0.48 21.25 -4.84
CA HIS A 18 -0.98 20.78 -3.56
C HIS A 18 -2.49 20.95 -3.65
N PHE A 19 -3.18 19.82 -3.69
CA PHE A 19 -4.63 19.78 -3.64
C PHE A 19 -5.05 19.42 -2.22
N ASP A 20 -6.02 20.13 -1.68
CA ASP A 20 -6.56 19.86 -0.34
C ASP A 20 -7.65 18.79 -0.37
N ALA A 21 -8.30 18.61 -1.51
CA ALA A 21 -9.45 17.71 -1.66
C ALA A 21 -9.43 16.95 -2.99
N ILE A 22 -9.95 15.72 -2.96
CA ILE A 22 -10.21 14.90 -4.14
C ILE A 22 -11.72 14.78 -4.33
N LYS A 23 -12.20 15.15 -5.52
CA LYS A 23 -13.61 14.97 -5.92
C LYS A 23 -13.71 13.87 -6.98
N ILE A 24 -14.76 13.06 -6.90
CA ILE A 24 -15.14 12.09 -7.92
C ILE A 24 -16.49 12.47 -8.53
N GLY A 25 -16.65 12.26 -9.83
CA GLY A 25 -17.89 12.52 -10.57
C GLY A 25 -17.95 11.71 -11.86
N ILE A 26 -19.12 11.66 -12.48
CA ILE A 26 -19.32 11.01 -13.79
C ILE A 26 -18.70 11.91 -14.87
N ALA A 27 -17.99 11.31 -15.83
CA ALA A 27 -17.39 12.02 -16.94
C ALA A 27 -18.40 12.16 -18.09
N SER A 28 -18.62 13.39 -18.56
CA SER A 28 -19.39 13.63 -19.78
C SER A 28 -18.59 13.21 -21.03
N PRO A 29 -19.25 12.92 -22.16
CA PRO A 29 -18.57 12.62 -23.43
C PRO A 29 -17.58 13.72 -23.85
N GLU A 30 -17.98 14.99 -23.70
CA GLU A 30 -17.13 16.16 -23.96
C GLU A 30 -15.88 16.18 -23.08
N LYS A 31 -16.04 15.87 -21.79
CA LYS A 31 -14.93 15.80 -20.85
C LYS A 31 -13.96 14.67 -21.21
N ILE A 32 -14.47 13.51 -21.63
CA ILE A 32 -13.65 12.40 -22.12
C ILE A 32 -12.85 12.82 -23.36
N ARG A 33 -13.47 13.54 -24.30
CA ARG A 33 -12.77 14.09 -25.48
C ARG A 33 -11.70 15.10 -25.07
N SER A 34 -11.94 15.94 -24.06
CA SER A 34 -10.96 16.92 -23.56
C SER A 34 -9.70 16.29 -22.96
N TRP A 35 -9.81 15.10 -22.37
CA TRP A 35 -8.65 14.34 -21.86
C TRP A 35 -7.83 13.68 -22.96
N SER A 36 -8.43 13.53 -24.14
CA SER A 36 -7.82 12.76 -25.21
C SER A 36 -6.92 13.59 -26.10
N TYR A 37 -5.77 13.01 -26.43
CA TYR A 37 -4.82 13.55 -27.39
C TYR A 37 -5.05 13.03 -28.83
N GLY A 38 -6.03 12.15 -29.02
CA GLY A 38 -6.37 11.60 -30.33
C GLY A 38 -7.23 10.35 -30.29
N GLU A 39 -7.91 10.08 -31.40
CA GLU A 39 -8.78 8.92 -31.58
C GLU A 39 -7.96 7.69 -32.03
N VAL A 40 -8.18 6.55 -31.37
CA VAL A 40 -7.61 5.26 -31.76
C VAL A 40 -8.57 4.56 -32.71
N LYS A 41 -8.17 4.42 -33.98
CA LYS A 41 -9.01 3.83 -35.04
C LYS A 41 -8.68 2.37 -35.32
N LYS A 42 -7.41 1.99 -35.22
CA LYS A 42 -6.95 0.65 -35.58
C LYS A 42 -6.67 -0.20 -34.34
N PRO A 43 -6.95 -1.52 -34.38
CA PRO A 43 -6.63 -2.45 -33.30
C PRO A 43 -5.13 -2.80 -33.24
N GLU A 44 -4.36 -2.38 -34.24
CA GLU A 44 -2.95 -2.72 -34.39
C GLU A 44 -2.11 -2.10 -33.25
N THR A 45 -1.09 -2.82 -32.80
CA THR A 45 -0.22 -2.38 -31.71
C THR A 45 1.13 -1.89 -32.25
N ILE A 46 1.99 -2.82 -32.64
CA ILE A 46 3.32 -2.56 -33.19
C ILE A 46 3.50 -3.35 -34.48
N ASN A 47 4.37 -2.84 -35.34
CA ASN A 47 4.78 -3.54 -36.54
C ASN A 47 5.67 -4.75 -36.19
N TYR A 48 5.35 -5.91 -36.74
CA TYR A 48 6.05 -7.17 -36.42
C TYR A 48 7.51 -7.21 -36.90
N ARG A 49 7.90 -6.43 -37.92
CA ARG A 49 9.28 -6.39 -38.43
C ARG A 49 10.12 -5.31 -37.77
N THR A 50 9.56 -4.11 -37.63
CA THR A 50 10.32 -2.93 -37.18
C THR A 50 10.15 -2.62 -35.70
N PHE A 51 9.20 -3.28 -35.02
CA PHE A 51 8.78 -3.00 -33.64
C PHE A 51 8.37 -1.55 -33.39
N LYS A 52 8.13 -0.77 -34.45
CA LYS A 52 7.62 0.59 -34.36
C LYS A 52 6.10 0.58 -34.15
N PRO A 53 5.56 1.51 -33.35
CA PRO A 53 4.11 1.64 -33.19
C PRO A 53 3.42 1.95 -34.51
N GLU A 54 2.28 1.32 -34.70
CA GLU A 54 1.44 1.54 -35.89
C GLU A 54 0.70 2.87 -35.81
N ARG A 55 0.39 3.43 -36.98
CA ARG A 55 -0.35 4.70 -37.11
C ARG A 55 -1.81 4.50 -36.72
N ASP A 56 -2.34 5.39 -35.88
CA ASP A 56 -3.70 5.36 -35.34
C ASP A 56 -4.05 4.06 -34.57
N GLY A 57 -3.03 3.28 -34.19
CA GLY A 57 -3.15 2.08 -33.39
C GLY A 57 -3.06 2.33 -31.88
N LEU A 58 -3.15 1.25 -31.10
CA LEU A 58 -3.16 1.29 -29.64
C LEU A 58 -1.87 1.82 -29.00
N PHE A 59 -0.76 1.86 -29.73
CA PHE A 59 0.53 2.38 -29.25
C PHE A 59 1.00 3.62 -30.00
N CYS A 60 0.14 4.21 -30.84
CA CYS A 60 0.49 5.27 -31.78
C CYS A 60 1.28 6.41 -31.14
N ALA A 61 2.47 6.70 -31.70
CA ALA A 61 3.33 7.76 -31.19
C ALA A 61 2.76 9.17 -31.40
N LYS A 62 1.88 9.36 -32.40
CA LYS A 62 1.21 10.65 -32.63
C LYS A 62 0.26 11.00 -31.48
N ILE A 63 -0.50 10.01 -31.01
CA ILE A 63 -1.52 10.19 -29.95
C ILE A 63 -0.84 10.25 -28.57
N PHE A 64 -0.03 9.24 -28.26
CA PHE A 64 0.50 9.06 -26.90
C PHE A 64 1.85 9.75 -26.67
N GLY A 65 2.57 10.16 -27.71
CA GLY A 65 3.89 10.81 -27.62
C GLY A 65 5.07 9.92 -28.03
N PRO A 66 6.31 10.45 -27.98
CA PRO A 66 7.49 9.81 -28.53
C PRO A 66 8.02 8.64 -27.66
N ILE A 67 8.63 7.64 -28.29
CA ILE A 67 9.21 6.46 -27.60
C ILE A 67 10.53 6.81 -26.91
N LYS A 68 11.31 7.70 -27.52
CA LYS A 68 12.62 8.15 -27.04
C LYS A 68 12.55 9.62 -26.68
N ASP A 69 13.31 10.02 -25.67
CA ASP A 69 13.34 11.41 -25.22
C ASP A 69 13.87 12.33 -26.32
N TYR A 70 13.10 13.38 -26.62
CA TYR A 70 13.45 14.41 -27.60
C TYR A 70 13.79 13.86 -29.00
N GLU A 71 13.11 12.78 -29.41
CA GLU A 71 13.25 12.19 -30.74
C GLU A 71 11.88 11.80 -31.31
N CYS A 72 11.59 12.25 -32.54
CA CYS A 72 10.38 11.84 -33.25
C CYS A 72 10.50 10.42 -33.82
N LEU A 73 9.37 9.75 -34.10
CA LEU A 73 9.36 8.35 -34.55
C LEU A 73 10.16 8.06 -35.84
N CYS A 74 10.19 9.01 -36.78
CA CYS A 74 10.94 8.87 -38.04
C CYS A 74 12.43 9.24 -37.91
N GLY A 75 12.84 9.89 -36.81
CA GLY A 75 14.20 10.36 -36.61
C GLY A 75 14.61 11.62 -37.36
N LYS A 76 13.69 12.32 -38.07
CA LYS A 76 13.97 13.62 -38.74
C LYS A 76 14.40 14.68 -37.72
N TYR A 77 13.63 14.83 -36.65
CA TYR A 77 13.95 15.72 -35.54
C TYR A 77 14.48 14.93 -34.36
N LYS A 78 15.70 15.27 -33.93
CA LYS A 78 16.42 14.70 -32.79
C LYS A 78 17.07 15.79 -31.97
N ARG A 79 17.33 15.49 -30.69
CA ARG A 79 18.00 16.36 -29.71
C ARG A 79 17.08 17.46 -29.18
N LEU A 80 17.51 18.05 -28.05
CA LEU A 80 16.78 19.04 -27.28
C LEU A 80 16.39 20.31 -28.06
N LYS A 81 17.15 20.66 -29.11
CA LYS A 81 16.94 21.86 -29.93
C LYS A 81 15.57 21.93 -30.62
N HIS A 82 14.95 20.78 -30.91
CA HIS A 82 13.66 20.70 -31.60
C HIS A 82 12.51 20.42 -30.64
N ARG A 83 12.68 20.70 -29.35
CA ARG A 83 11.65 20.50 -28.35
C ARG A 83 10.37 21.25 -28.70
N GLY A 84 9.23 20.56 -28.58
CA GLY A 84 7.91 21.10 -28.87
C GLY A 84 7.56 21.19 -30.36
N VAL A 85 8.50 20.85 -31.26
CA VAL A 85 8.23 20.80 -32.69
C VAL A 85 7.46 19.51 -33.02
N ILE A 86 6.34 19.64 -33.73
CA ILE A 86 5.59 18.51 -34.27
C ILE A 86 6.19 18.12 -35.62
N CYS A 87 6.56 16.85 -35.78
CA CYS A 87 7.17 16.40 -37.01
C CYS A 87 6.17 16.34 -38.18
N GLU A 88 6.45 17.02 -39.29
CA GLU A 88 5.60 16.98 -40.50
C GLU A 88 5.44 15.57 -41.10
N LYS A 89 6.47 14.72 -40.99
CA LYS A 89 6.47 13.38 -41.61
C LYS A 89 5.63 12.37 -40.80
N CYS A 90 5.80 12.34 -39.47
CA CYS A 90 5.14 11.34 -38.62
C CYS A 90 4.07 11.90 -37.68
N GLY A 91 3.92 13.23 -37.59
CA GLY A 91 2.98 13.90 -36.68
C GLY A 91 3.34 13.77 -35.19
N VAL A 92 4.53 13.24 -34.86
CA VAL A 92 4.95 13.04 -33.47
C VAL A 92 5.60 14.30 -32.93
N GLU A 93 5.15 14.73 -31.75
CA GLU A 93 5.72 15.83 -30.99
C GLU A 93 7.05 15.43 -30.33
N VAL A 94 8.05 16.31 -30.40
CA VAL A 94 9.37 16.08 -29.80
C VAL A 94 9.35 16.53 -28.33
N THR A 95 9.07 15.59 -27.42
CA THR A 95 9.03 15.78 -25.96
C THR A 95 9.74 14.63 -25.23
N LEU A 96 9.69 14.65 -23.89
CA LEU A 96 10.06 13.50 -23.07
C LEU A 96 9.11 12.32 -23.34
N SER A 97 9.64 11.10 -23.28
CA SER A 97 8.87 9.86 -23.41
C SER A 97 7.91 9.62 -22.24
N LYS A 98 8.21 10.18 -21.05
CA LYS A 98 7.35 10.10 -19.85
C LYS A 98 5.89 10.49 -20.11
N VAL A 99 5.63 11.40 -21.05
CA VAL A 99 4.26 11.82 -21.41
C VAL A 99 3.39 10.64 -21.88
N ARG A 100 3.99 9.55 -22.39
CA ARG A 100 3.29 8.32 -22.80
C ARG A 100 2.60 7.59 -21.65
N ARG A 101 2.95 7.91 -20.41
CA ARG A 101 2.30 7.41 -19.21
C ARG A 101 1.10 8.25 -18.78
N GLU A 102 1.01 9.49 -19.27
CA GLU A 102 0.03 10.50 -18.83
C GLU A 102 -1.05 10.75 -19.91
N ARG A 103 -0.67 10.77 -21.19
CA ARG A 103 -1.59 11.07 -22.31
C ARG A 103 -2.59 9.94 -22.56
N MET A 104 -3.87 10.26 -22.56
CA MET A 104 -4.96 9.32 -22.87
C MET A 104 -5.40 9.42 -24.34
N GLY A 105 -5.95 8.32 -24.85
CA GLY A 105 -6.65 8.27 -26.14
C GLY A 105 -8.15 8.13 -25.94
N HIS A 106 -8.93 8.17 -27.00
CA HIS A 106 -10.34 7.78 -26.97
C HIS A 106 -10.72 6.93 -28.18
N ILE A 107 -11.85 6.23 -28.07
CA ILE A 107 -12.50 5.50 -29.16
C ILE A 107 -13.92 6.07 -29.29
N GLU A 108 -14.26 6.52 -30.49
CA GLU A 108 -15.61 6.95 -30.81
C GLU A 108 -16.47 5.71 -31.13
N LEU A 109 -17.43 5.40 -30.26
CA LEU A 109 -18.30 4.24 -30.42
C LEU A 109 -19.35 4.51 -31.51
N ALA A 110 -19.59 3.52 -32.36
CA ALA A 110 -20.56 3.61 -33.45
C ALA A 110 -22.02 3.56 -32.96
N SER A 111 -22.23 2.99 -31.76
CA SER A 111 -23.50 2.93 -31.06
C SER A 111 -23.22 3.23 -29.60
N PRO A 112 -24.12 3.95 -28.89
CA PRO A 112 -24.04 4.10 -27.44
C PRO A 112 -24.00 2.75 -26.73
N VAL A 113 -23.29 2.68 -25.60
CA VAL A 113 -23.09 1.46 -24.81
C VAL A 113 -23.34 1.78 -23.34
N ALA A 114 -24.18 0.99 -22.69
CA ALA A 114 -24.48 1.21 -21.27
C ALA A 114 -23.28 0.85 -20.39
N HIS A 115 -22.94 1.68 -19.39
CA HIS A 115 -21.85 1.37 -18.49
C HIS A 115 -22.25 0.28 -17.48
N ILE A 116 -21.57 -0.87 -17.54
CA ILE A 116 -21.90 -2.08 -16.76
C ILE A 116 -22.04 -1.85 -15.25
N TRP A 117 -21.24 -0.96 -14.64
CA TRP A 117 -21.35 -0.67 -13.21
C TRP A 117 -22.68 -0.02 -12.82
N PHE A 118 -23.23 0.89 -13.62
CA PHE A 118 -24.50 1.54 -13.29
C PHE A 118 -25.70 0.60 -13.54
N LEU A 119 -25.52 -0.40 -14.42
CA LEU A 119 -26.50 -1.44 -14.70
C LEU A 119 -26.53 -2.52 -13.62
N LYS A 120 -25.40 -3.20 -13.41
CA LYS A 120 -25.28 -4.43 -12.61
C LYS A 120 -24.76 -4.20 -11.18
N SER A 121 -24.58 -2.95 -10.74
CA SER A 121 -24.41 -2.71 -9.31
C SER A 121 -25.74 -2.94 -8.61
N LEU A 122 -25.72 -3.58 -7.44
CA LEU A 122 -26.91 -3.75 -6.62
C LEU A 122 -26.90 -2.69 -5.52
N PRO A 123 -27.92 -1.81 -5.42
CA PRO A 123 -29.04 -1.64 -6.36
C PRO A 123 -28.63 -0.97 -7.69
N SER A 124 -29.34 -1.29 -8.77
CA SER A 124 -29.08 -0.73 -10.10
C SER A 124 -29.42 0.75 -10.12
N ARG A 125 -28.46 1.59 -10.51
CA ARG A 125 -28.68 3.05 -10.54
C ARG A 125 -29.59 3.43 -11.69
N MET A 126 -29.41 2.81 -12.86
CA MET A 126 -30.31 3.00 -14.01
C MET A 126 -31.73 2.52 -13.68
N GLY A 127 -31.88 1.35 -13.05
CA GLY A 127 -33.19 0.84 -12.62
C GLY A 127 -33.91 1.75 -11.62
N MET A 128 -33.16 2.33 -10.67
CA MET A 128 -33.77 3.28 -9.71
C MET A 128 -34.22 4.59 -10.38
N VAL A 129 -33.44 5.12 -11.31
CA VAL A 129 -33.80 6.38 -12.00
C VAL A 129 -35.05 6.19 -12.87
N LEU A 130 -35.07 5.12 -13.66
CA LEU A 130 -36.16 4.82 -14.61
C LEU A 130 -37.41 4.20 -13.96
N ASP A 131 -37.32 3.73 -12.71
CA ASP A 131 -38.31 2.87 -12.03
C ASP A 131 -38.69 1.58 -12.80
N ILE A 132 -37.77 1.09 -13.63
CA ILE A 132 -37.91 -0.16 -14.37
C ILE A 132 -37.08 -1.26 -13.67
N ALA A 133 -37.61 -2.49 -13.64
CA ALA A 133 -36.88 -3.62 -13.08
C ALA A 133 -35.60 -3.91 -13.89
N LEU A 134 -34.52 -4.31 -13.19
CA LEU A 134 -33.23 -4.59 -13.82
C LEU A 134 -33.33 -5.62 -14.97
N ARG A 135 -34.16 -6.65 -14.82
CA ARG A 135 -34.36 -7.68 -15.85
C ARG A 135 -34.92 -7.09 -17.14
N ASP A 136 -35.86 -6.17 -17.03
CA ASP A 136 -36.49 -5.54 -18.17
C ASP A 136 -35.54 -4.59 -18.89
N ILE A 137 -34.73 -3.83 -18.14
CA ILE A 137 -33.64 -3.01 -18.73
C ILE A 137 -32.65 -3.89 -19.50
N GLU A 138 -32.31 -5.07 -18.98
CA GLU A 138 -31.44 -6.02 -19.68
C GLU A 138 -32.06 -6.55 -20.98
N ARG A 139 -33.36 -6.89 -20.97
CA ARG A 139 -34.08 -7.32 -22.18
C ARG A 139 -34.03 -6.24 -23.28
N VAL A 140 -34.23 -4.98 -22.91
CA VAL A 140 -34.13 -3.85 -23.84
C VAL A 140 -32.69 -3.67 -24.34
N LEU A 141 -31.71 -3.66 -23.43
CA LEU A 141 -30.31 -3.44 -23.77
C LEU A 141 -29.73 -4.52 -24.71
N TYR A 142 -30.17 -5.76 -24.56
CA TYR A 142 -29.70 -6.90 -25.36
C TYR A 142 -30.59 -7.25 -26.55
N PHE A 143 -31.46 -6.32 -26.96
CA PHE A 143 -32.30 -6.42 -28.16
C PHE A 143 -33.32 -7.57 -28.12
N GLU A 144 -33.84 -7.91 -26.94
CA GLU A 144 -34.91 -8.91 -26.77
C GLU A 144 -36.32 -8.30 -26.76
N ALA A 145 -36.46 -7.02 -26.40
CA ALA A 145 -37.73 -6.32 -26.34
C ALA A 145 -37.57 -4.84 -26.74
N TYR A 146 -38.64 -4.23 -27.23
CA TYR A 146 -38.73 -2.79 -27.45
C TYR A 146 -39.21 -2.09 -26.18
N CYS A 147 -38.82 -0.85 -26.00
CA CYS A 147 -39.28 0.01 -24.92
C CYS A 147 -39.87 1.29 -25.49
N VAL A 148 -41.07 1.66 -25.04
CA VAL A 148 -41.75 2.88 -25.46
C VAL A 148 -41.02 4.10 -24.87
N THR A 149 -40.38 4.88 -25.74
CA THR A 149 -39.68 6.12 -25.36
C THR A 149 -40.64 7.29 -25.29
N ASP A 150 -41.56 7.37 -26.25
CA ASP A 150 -42.62 8.39 -26.32
C ASP A 150 -43.95 7.71 -26.67
N PRO A 151 -44.94 7.73 -25.74
CA PRO A 151 -46.25 7.11 -25.98
C PRO A 151 -47.14 7.92 -26.94
N GLY A 152 -46.86 9.20 -27.19
CA GLY A 152 -47.69 10.06 -28.04
C GLY A 152 -49.17 10.06 -27.64
N LEU A 153 -50.07 9.85 -28.61
CA LEU A 153 -51.54 9.82 -28.39
C LEU A 153 -52.09 8.39 -28.16
N THR A 154 -51.22 7.39 -28.10
CA THR A 154 -51.61 5.99 -27.95
C THR A 154 -51.90 5.63 -26.49
N PRO A 155 -52.60 4.50 -26.21
CA PRO A 155 -52.85 4.03 -24.84
C PRO A 155 -51.59 3.49 -24.13
N LEU A 156 -50.41 3.56 -24.76
CA LEU A 156 -49.16 3.03 -24.22
C LEU A 156 -48.62 3.90 -23.07
N THR A 157 -47.86 3.28 -22.18
CA THR A 157 -47.16 3.98 -21.11
C THR A 157 -45.66 4.08 -21.39
N ARG A 158 -45.05 5.19 -20.99
CA ARG A 158 -43.61 5.39 -21.10
C ARG A 158 -42.86 4.35 -20.26
N GLY A 159 -41.85 3.72 -20.84
CA GLY A 159 -41.10 2.64 -20.18
C GLY A 159 -41.78 1.27 -20.25
N GLN A 160 -42.95 1.17 -20.89
CA GLN A 160 -43.59 -0.11 -21.17
C GLN A 160 -42.74 -0.92 -22.16
N LEU A 161 -42.63 -2.22 -21.90
CA LEU A 161 -41.95 -3.15 -22.79
C LEU A 161 -42.96 -3.74 -23.77
N LEU A 162 -42.55 -3.82 -25.04
CA LEU A 162 -43.29 -4.47 -26.10
C LEU A 162 -42.45 -5.62 -26.65
N THR A 163 -43.07 -6.79 -26.79
CA THR A 163 -42.50 -7.87 -27.59
C THR A 163 -42.49 -7.50 -29.07
N GLU A 164 -41.74 -8.23 -29.90
CA GLU A 164 -41.66 -7.94 -31.34
C GLU A 164 -43.05 -8.05 -32.01
N ASP A 165 -43.84 -9.05 -31.64
CA ASP A 165 -45.22 -9.22 -32.15
C ASP A 165 -46.16 -8.09 -31.71
N GLU A 166 -46.07 -7.67 -30.45
CA GLU A 166 -46.86 -6.54 -29.93
C GLU A 166 -46.45 -5.22 -30.59
N TYR A 167 -45.16 -5.01 -30.80
CA TYR A 167 -44.66 -3.83 -31.49
C TYR A 167 -45.19 -3.76 -32.92
N ILE A 168 -45.18 -4.87 -33.67
CA ILE A 168 -45.72 -4.93 -35.03
C ILE A 168 -47.22 -4.65 -35.04
N LYS A 169 -47.98 -5.21 -34.08
CA LYS A 169 -49.42 -4.94 -33.94
C LYS A 169 -49.69 -3.47 -33.68
N MET A 170 -49.04 -2.88 -32.67
CA MET A 170 -49.24 -1.47 -32.34
C MET A 170 -48.81 -0.55 -33.48
N LEU A 171 -47.74 -0.88 -34.21
CA LEU A 171 -47.32 -0.14 -35.40
C LEU A 171 -48.35 -0.24 -36.53
N SER A 172 -49.02 -1.38 -36.69
CA SER A 172 -50.09 -1.54 -37.68
C SER A 172 -51.38 -0.79 -37.33
N GLU A 173 -51.70 -0.66 -36.03
CA GLU A 173 -52.91 0.00 -35.54
C GLU A 173 -52.76 1.52 -35.44
N HIS A 174 -51.61 2.00 -34.97
CA HIS A 174 -51.36 3.40 -34.63
C HIS A 174 -50.32 4.10 -35.52
N GLY A 175 -49.70 3.39 -36.46
CA GLY A 175 -48.68 3.97 -37.35
C GLY A 175 -47.53 4.62 -36.58
N ASP A 176 -47.19 5.85 -36.93
CA ASP A 176 -46.07 6.62 -36.36
C ASP A 176 -46.45 7.46 -35.12
N ASP A 177 -47.64 7.27 -34.54
CA ASP A 177 -48.14 8.08 -33.41
C ASP A 177 -47.41 7.81 -32.08
N PHE A 178 -46.57 6.77 -32.01
CA PHE A 178 -45.73 6.48 -30.85
C PHE A 178 -44.32 6.07 -31.29
N LYS A 179 -43.35 6.22 -30.38
CA LYS A 179 -41.96 5.80 -30.59
C LYS A 179 -41.57 4.72 -29.59
N ALA A 180 -41.14 3.58 -30.11
CA ALA A 180 -40.51 2.53 -29.31
C ALA A 180 -39.17 2.11 -29.93
N MET A 181 -38.15 2.02 -29.09
CA MET A 181 -36.78 1.72 -29.49
C MET A 181 -36.22 0.55 -28.67
N MET A 182 -35.11 -0.03 -29.14
CA MET A 182 -34.39 -1.09 -28.44
C MET A 182 -32.90 -0.76 -28.29
N GLY A 183 -32.23 -1.47 -27.39
CA GLY A 183 -30.80 -1.31 -27.13
C GLY A 183 -30.48 -0.13 -26.20
N ALA A 184 -29.19 0.22 -26.16
CA ALA A 184 -28.68 1.31 -25.32
C ALA A 184 -29.20 2.70 -25.75
N GLU A 185 -29.56 2.87 -27.02
CA GLU A 185 -30.13 4.12 -27.56
C GLU A 185 -31.49 4.42 -26.90
N ALA A 186 -32.35 3.40 -26.77
CA ALA A 186 -33.65 3.54 -26.11
C ALA A 186 -33.50 3.96 -24.64
N ILE A 187 -32.60 3.31 -23.90
CA ILE A 187 -32.37 3.63 -22.48
C ILE A 187 -31.81 5.05 -22.35
N ARG A 188 -30.96 5.48 -23.28
CA ARG A 188 -30.42 6.84 -23.29
C ARG A 188 -31.50 7.88 -23.51
N GLU A 189 -32.37 7.67 -24.49
CA GLU A 189 -33.48 8.59 -24.78
C GLU A 189 -34.44 8.67 -23.59
N LEU A 190 -34.72 7.54 -22.94
CA LEU A 190 -35.48 7.52 -21.68
C LEU A 190 -34.79 8.32 -20.57
N LEU A 191 -33.48 8.16 -20.39
CA LEU A 191 -32.74 8.90 -19.37
C LEU A 191 -32.66 10.40 -19.66
N ALA A 192 -32.51 10.78 -20.94
CA ALA A 192 -32.39 12.17 -21.37
C ALA A 192 -33.71 12.94 -21.30
N SER A 193 -34.85 12.24 -21.43
CA SER A 193 -36.19 12.84 -21.35
C SER A 193 -36.72 12.99 -19.91
N ILE A 194 -35.96 12.58 -18.87
CA ILE A 194 -36.38 12.76 -17.48
C ILE A 194 -36.05 14.18 -17.01
N ASP A 195 -37.08 14.88 -16.54
CA ASP A 195 -36.90 16.07 -15.70
C ASP A 195 -36.71 15.64 -14.24
N ILE A 196 -35.48 15.82 -13.73
CA ILE A 196 -35.11 15.42 -12.37
C ILE A 196 -35.85 16.28 -11.33
N ASP A 197 -36.01 17.58 -11.57
CA ASP A 197 -36.56 18.51 -10.58
C ASP A 197 -38.06 18.25 -10.39
N GLN A 198 -38.77 18.03 -11.49
CA GLN A 198 -40.18 17.65 -11.46
C GLN A 198 -40.38 16.30 -10.77
N GLU A 199 -39.57 15.29 -11.11
CA GLU A 199 -39.71 13.94 -10.54
C GLU A 199 -39.40 13.89 -9.04
N VAL A 200 -38.42 14.67 -8.57
CA VAL A 200 -38.13 14.83 -7.14
C VAL A 200 -39.33 15.43 -6.40
N THR A 201 -39.99 16.42 -7.01
CA THR A 201 -41.18 17.07 -6.43
C THR A 201 -42.34 16.09 -6.35
N ASN A 202 -42.61 15.34 -7.42
CA ASN A 202 -43.64 14.32 -7.49
C ASN A 202 -43.41 13.23 -6.41
N LEU A 203 -42.19 12.71 -6.31
CA LEU A 203 -41.85 11.66 -5.33
C LEU A 203 -41.96 12.15 -3.88
N ARG A 204 -41.70 13.42 -3.60
CA ARG A 204 -41.92 14.00 -2.26
C ARG A 204 -43.41 14.05 -1.90
N GLN A 205 -44.27 14.41 -2.84
CA GLN A 205 -45.71 14.39 -2.65
C GLN A 205 -46.22 12.96 -2.43
N GLU A 206 -45.81 12.00 -3.26
CA GLU A 206 -46.17 10.59 -3.11
C GLU A 206 -45.72 10.00 -1.77
N LEU A 207 -44.52 10.38 -1.31
CA LEU A 207 -43.98 9.95 -0.01
C LEU A 207 -44.85 10.44 1.15
N SER A 208 -45.38 11.66 1.07
CA SER A 208 -46.26 12.23 2.09
C SER A 208 -47.67 11.64 2.07
N ALA A 209 -48.17 11.25 0.89
CA ALA A 209 -49.51 10.69 0.72
C ALA A 209 -49.60 9.20 1.07
N THR A 210 -48.49 8.47 0.99
CA THR A 210 -48.49 7.00 1.13
C THR A 210 -48.21 6.57 2.58
N SER A 211 -49.09 5.76 3.17
CA SER A 211 -48.92 5.19 4.52
C SER A 211 -48.26 3.79 4.55
N SER A 212 -48.07 3.15 3.39
CA SER A 212 -47.48 1.81 3.29
C SER A 212 -45.96 1.83 3.42
N ASP A 213 -45.42 1.16 4.45
CA ASP A 213 -43.98 1.09 4.75
C ASP A 213 -43.12 0.56 3.58
N ALA A 214 -43.63 -0.42 2.82
CA ALA A 214 -42.92 -0.97 1.66
C ALA A 214 -42.77 0.06 0.52
N LYS A 215 -43.85 0.81 0.21
CA LYS A 215 -43.83 1.87 -0.81
C LYS A 215 -42.96 3.04 -0.36
N ILE A 216 -43.08 3.45 0.90
CA ILE A 216 -42.23 4.49 1.51
C ILE A 216 -40.75 4.14 1.32
N LYS A 217 -40.34 2.92 1.65
CA LYS A 217 -38.95 2.46 1.45
C LYS A 217 -38.49 2.46 -0.01
N LYS A 218 -39.38 2.13 -0.97
CA LYS A 218 -39.07 2.16 -2.40
C LYS A 218 -38.85 3.61 -2.87
N ILE A 219 -39.81 4.48 -2.57
CA ILE A 219 -39.78 5.91 -2.95
C ILE A 219 -38.58 6.60 -2.32
N ALA A 220 -38.32 6.39 -1.02
CA ALA A 220 -37.19 7.00 -0.33
C ALA A 220 -35.83 6.62 -0.95
N LYS A 221 -35.65 5.36 -1.38
CA LYS A 221 -34.42 4.93 -2.08
C LYS A 221 -34.27 5.62 -3.44
N ARG A 222 -35.36 5.75 -4.20
CA ARG A 222 -35.38 6.42 -5.52
C ARG A 222 -35.12 7.92 -5.38
N LEU A 223 -35.83 8.60 -4.48
CA LEU A 223 -35.67 10.01 -4.16
C LEU A 223 -34.22 10.34 -3.78
N LYS A 224 -33.58 9.51 -2.94
CA LYS A 224 -32.17 9.70 -2.57
C LYS A 224 -31.21 9.69 -3.77
N VAL A 225 -31.48 8.88 -4.80
CA VAL A 225 -30.65 8.84 -6.01
C VAL A 225 -30.87 10.10 -6.86
N LEU A 226 -32.12 10.49 -7.08
CA LEU A 226 -32.47 11.67 -7.88
C LEU A 226 -32.00 12.97 -7.23
N GLU A 227 -32.14 13.13 -5.92
CA GLU A 227 -31.55 14.27 -5.18
C GLU A 227 -30.03 14.31 -5.32
N GLY A 228 -29.37 13.15 -5.45
CA GLY A 228 -27.94 13.07 -5.74
C GLY A 228 -27.57 13.65 -7.10
N PHE A 229 -28.38 13.38 -8.13
CA PHE A 229 -28.19 13.99 -9.46
C PHE A 229 -28.47 15.49 -9.43
N GLN A 230 -29.57 15.91 -8.77
CA GLN A 230 -29.94 17.32 -8.61
C GLN A 230 -28.82 18.13 -7.94
N ARG A 231 -28.28 17.66 -6.82
CA ARG A 231 -27.20 18.36 -6.09
C ARG A 231 -25.87 18.38 -6.84
N SER A 232 -25.60 17.36 -7.65
CA SER A 232 -24.32 17.24 -8.37
C SER A 232 -24.30 17.92 -9.73
N GLY A 233 -25.47 18.26 -10.29
CA GLY A 233 -25.60 18.80 -11.65
C GLY A 233 -25.17 17.82 -12.75
N ILE A 234 -25.06 16.53 -12.41
CA ILE A 234 -24.68 15.47 -13.34
C ILE A 234 -25.92 15.03 -14.11
N LYS A 235 -25.79 14.85 -15.42
CA LYS A 235 -26.90 14.39 -16.24
C LYS A 235 -27.02 12.84 -16.23
N PRO A 236 -28.23 12.26 -16.10
CA PRO A 236 -28.40 10.81 -16.02
C PRO A 236 -27.95 10.06 -17.28
N GLU A 237 -28.05 10.67 -18.46
CA GLU A 237 -27.66 10.05 -19.73
C GLU A 237 -26.16 9.76 -19.81
N TRP A 238 -25.31 10.40 -18.99
CA TRP A 238 -23.87 10.11 -18.93
C TRP A 238 -23.54 8.73 -18.36
N MET A 239 -24.54 7.99 -17.83
CA MET A 239 -24.38 6.57 -17.52
C MET A 239 -24.21 5.69 -18.77
N ILE A 240 -24.52 6.22 -19.95
CA ILE A 240 -24.36 5.57 -21.25
C ILE A 240 -23.19 6.22 -21.98
N LEU A 241 -22.24 5.38 -22.37
CA LEU A 241 -21.00 5.78 -23.02
C LEU A 241 -21.21 5.94 -24.52
N GLU A 242 -20.94 7.12 -25.05
CA GLU A 242 -20.72 7.36 -26.48
C GLU A 242 -19.23 7.26 -26.84
N VAL A 243 -18.39 7.70 -25.92
CA VAL A 243 -16.94 7.80 -26.09
C VAL A 243 -16.27 7.00 -25.01
N LEU A 244 -15.35 6.12 -25.41
CA LEU A 244 -14.61 5.27 -24.48
C LEU A 244 -13.16 5.75 -24.36
N PRO A 245 -12.68 6.15 -23.18
CA PRO A 245 -11.28 6.50 -23.00
C PRO A 245 -10.36 5.28 -23.09
N VAL A 246 -9.17 5.50 -23.66
CA VAL A 246 -8.11 4.50 -23.79
C VAL A 246 -6.97 4.83 -22.84
N LEU A 247 -6.62 3.86 -22.00
CA LEU A 247 -5.54 3.99 -21.03
C LEU A 247 -4.18 4.24 -21.74
N PRO A 248 -3.28 5.07 -21.18
CA PRO A 248 -1.95 5.28 -21.71
C PRO A 248 -1.16 3.97 -21.92
N PRO A 249 -0.37 3.84 -23.01
CA PRO A 249 0.30 2.59 -23.38
C PRO A 249 1.29 2.07 -22.32
N ASP A 250 1.96 2.95 -21.59
CA ASP A 250 2.95 2.54 -20.58
C ASP A 250 2.30 1.91 -19.34
N LEU A 251 0.99 2.12 -19.14
CA LEU A 251 0.20 1.44 -18.11
C LEU A 251 -0.32 0.07 -18.58
N ARG A 252 -0.20 -0.23 -19.87
CA ARG A 252 -0.55 -1.51 -20.52
C ARG A 252 0.57 -1.97 -21.46
N PRO A 253 1.79 -2.17 -20.95
CA PRO A 253 2.97 -2.32 -21.77
C PRO A 253 2.95 -3.60 -22.61
N LEU A 254 3.73 -3.56 -23.68
CA LEU A 254 4.07 -4.70 -24.51
C LEU A 254 5.59 -4.83 -24.45
N VAL A 255 6.06 -5.79 -23.66
CA VAL A 255 7.49 -5.93 -23.33
C VAL A 255 8.06 -7.10 -24.14
N PRO A 256 9.12 -6.89 -24.93
CA PRO A 256 9.82 -8.00 -25.57
C PRO A 256 10.49 -8.87 -24.49
N LEU A 257 10.32 -10.18 -24.62
CA LEU A 257 11.04 -11.19 -23.84
C LEU A 257 12.14 -11.80 -24.70
N ASP A 258 13.09 -12.47 -24.04
CA ASP A 258 14.13 -13.24 -24.72
C ASP A 258 13.50 -14.31 -25.63
N GLY A 259 14.05 -14.46 -26.84
CA GLY A 259 13.52 -15.37 -27.86
C GLY A 259 12.42 -14.78 -28.76
N GLY A 260 12.32 -13.46 -28.86
CA GLY A 260 11.44 -12.77 -29.83
C GLY A 260 9.94 -12.85 -29.49
N ARG A 261 9.60 -13.29 -28.27
CA ARG A 261 8.23 -13.32 -27.75
C ARG A 261 7.88 -11.97 -27.13
N PHE A 262 6.59 -11.68 -27.03
CA PHE A 262 6.09 -10.47 -26.38
C PHE A 262 5.19 -10.82 -25.20
N ALA A 263 5.46 -10.20 -24.05
CA ALA A 263 4.53 -10.16 -22.95
C ALA A 263 3.53 -9.03 -23.16
N THR A 264 2.26 -9.36 -23.35
CA THR A 264 1.17 -8.39 -23.56
C THR A 264 0.29 -8.30 -22.31
N SER A 265 -0.09 -7.08 -21.93
CA SER A 265 -1.16 -6.88 -20.95
C SER A 265 -2.51 -7.37 -21.48
N ASP A 266 -3.29 -8.05 -20.63
CA ASP A 266 -4.64 -8.54 -20.94
C ASP A 266 -5.58 -7.41 -21.44
N LEU A 267 -5.38 -6.18 -20.95
CA LEU A 267 -6.14 -5.00 -21.40
C LEU A 267 -6.01 -4.74 -22.90
N ASN A 268 -4.83 -4.99 -23.48
CA ASN A 268 -4.62 -4.75 -24.90
C ASN A 268 -5.52 -5.68 -25.74
N ASP A 269 -5.72 -6.93 -25.31
CA ASP A 269 -6.61 -7.86 -26.00
C ASP A 269 -8.08 -7.45 -25.88
N LEU A 270 -8.49 -6.94 -24.71
CA LEU A 270 -9.84 -6.41 -24.52
C LEU A 270 -10.09 -5.16 -25.37
N TYR A 271 -9.15 -4.21 -25.42
CA TYR A 271 -9.23 -3.04 -26.29
C TYR A 271 -9.28 -3.42 -27.78
N ARG A 272 -8.45 -4.38 -28.21
CA ARG A 272 -8.46 -4.88 -29.59
C ARG A 272 -9.82 -5.43 -29.99
N ARG A 273 -10.48 -6.18 -29.10
CA ARG A 273 -11.84 -6.70 -29.35
C ARG A 273 -12.84 -5.56 -29.51
N VAL A 274 -12.84 -4.57 -28.62
CA VAL A 274 -13.74 -3.40 -28.71
C VAL A 274 -13.55 -2.67 -30.03
N ILE A 275 -12.31 -2.35 -30.41
CA ILE A 275 -12.01 -1.63 -31.66
C ILE A 275 -12.44 -2.44 -32.89
N ASN A 276 -12.17 -3.74 -32.91
CA ASN A 276 -12.57 -4.61 -34.02
C ASN A 276 -14.10 -4.66 -34.20
N ARG A 277 -14.84 -4.81 -33.09
CA ARG A 277 -16.31 -4.82 -33.11
C ARG A 277 -16.88 -3.47 -33.52
N ASN A 278 -16.31 -2.39 -33.00
CA ASN A 278 -16.72 -1.03 -33.33
C ASN A 278 -16.52 -0.72 -34.82
N ASN A 279 -15.34 -1.04 -35.37
CA ASN A 279 -15.05 -0.82 -36.79
C ASN A 279 -15.92 -1.69 -37.71
N ARG A 280 -16.20 -2.94 -37.30
CA ARG A 280 -17.13 -3.81 -38.02
C ARG A 280 -18.54 -3.23 -38.04
N LEU A 281 -19.02 -2.72 -36.90
CA LEU A 281 -20.32 -2.07 -36.79
C LEU A 281 -20.39 -0.81 -37.67
N LYS A 282 -19.37 0.07 -37.67
CA LYS A 282 -19.32 1.24 -38.56
C LYS A 282 -19.49 0.85 -40.03
N ARG A 283 -18.74 -0.16 -40.49
CA ARG A 283 -18.84 -0.67 -41.87
C ARG A 283 -20.22 -1.25 -42.19
N LEU A 284 -20.85 -1.97 -41.26
CA LEU A 284 -22.18 -2.52 -41.46
C LEU A 284 -23.25 -1.42 -41.60
N LEU A 285 -23.12 -0.34 -40.82
CA LEU A 285 -24.00 0.83 -40.92
C LEU A 285 -23.80 1.58 -42.24
N GLU A 286 -22.55 1.77 -42.68
CA GLU A 286 -22.22 2.39 -43.97
C GLU A 286 -22.80 1.60 -45.16
N LEU A 287 -22.75 0.27 -45.09
CA LEU A 287 -23.30 -0.63 -46.11
C LEU A 287 -24.82 -0.81 -46.02
N LYS A 288 -25.49 -0.17 -45.04
CA LYS A 288 -26.92 -0.36 -44.75
C LYS A 288 -27.32 -1.85 -44.66
N ALA A 289 -26.52 -2.63 -43.92
CA ALA A 289 -26.76 -4.05 -43.71
C ALA A 289 -28.10 -4.29 -42.98
N PRO A 290 -28.74 -5.46 -43.16
CA PRO A 290 -29.99 -5.80 -42.49
C PRO A 290 -29.94 -5.66 -40.95
N ASP A 291 -31.06 -5.24 -40.36
CA ASP A 291 -31.16 -4.91 -38.93
C ASP A 291 -30.77 -6.06 -38.00
N ILE A 292 -31.07 -7.31 -38.37
CA ILE A 292 -30.71 -8.49 -37.56
C ILE A 292 -29.18 -8.56 -37.34
N ILE A 293 -28.40 -8.29 -38.38
CA ILE A 293 -26.93 -8.31 -38.33
C ILE A 293 -26.43 -7.12 -37.51
N VAL A 294 -27.03 -5.94 -37.69
CA VAL A 294 -26.68 -4.72 -36.95
C VAL A 294 -26.98 -4.88 -35.45
N ARG A 295 -28.15 -5.41 -35.08
CA ARG A 295 -28.53 -5.71 -33.69
C ARG A 295 -27.55 -6.67 -33.03
N ASN A 296 -27.18 -7.75 -33.73
CA ASN A 296 -26.20 -8.70 -33.21
C ASN A 296 -24.83 -8.03 -32.99
N GLU A 297 -24.34 -7.21 -33.92
CA GLU A 297 -23.05 -6.54 -33.75
C GLU A 297 -23.10 -5.45 -32.65
N LYS A 298 -24.21 -4.72 -32.49
CA LYS A 298 -24.45 -3.80 -31.35
C LYS A 298 -24.39 -4.56 -30.02
N ARG A 299 -25.03 -5.74 -29.93
CA ARG A 299 -24.96 -6.63 -28.75
C ARG A 299 -23.52 -7.08 -28.45
N MET A 300 -22.79 -7.51 -29.48
CA MET A 300 -21.39 -7.94 -29.32
C MET A 300 -20.46 -6.79 -28.90
N LEU A 301 -20.73 -5.56 -29.35
CA LEU A 301 -20.00 -4.37 -28.92
C LEU A 301 -20.26 -4.09 -27.41
N GLN A 302 -21.51 -4.15 -26.97
CA GLN A 302 -21.87 -4.01 -25.55
C GLN A 302 -21.12 -5.03 -24.69
N GLU A 303 -21.11 -6.30 -25.09
CA GLU A 303 -20.38 -7.37 -24.39
C GLU A 303 -18.86 -7.16 -24.33
N ALA A 304 -18.28 -6.63 -25.41
CA ALA A 304 -16.86 -6.34 -25.47
C ALA A 304 -16.48 -5.20 -24.50
N VAL A 305 -17.30 -4.16 -24.41
CA VAL A 305 -17.09 -3.04 -23.48
C VAL A 305 -17.34 -3.48 -22.03
N ASP A 306 -18.37 -4.28 -21.78
CA ASP A 306 -18.62 -4.87 -20.46
C ASP A 306 -17.42 -5.68 -19.98
N SER A 307 -16.86 -6.51 -20.86
CA SER A 307 -15.67 -7.32 -20.56
C SER A 307 -14.41 -6.49 -20.32
N LEU A 308 -14.27 -5.34 -20.99
CA LEU A 308 -13.16 -4.40 -20.77
C LEU A 308 -13.25 -3.75 -19.38
N LEU A 309 -14.45 -3.31 -18.98
CA LEU A 309 -14.69 -2.61 -17.73
C LEU A 309 -14.67 -3.57 -16.53
N ASP A 310 -15.42 -4.68 -16.59
CA ASP A 310 -15.58 -5.64 -15.49
C ASP A 310 -15.90 -7.05 -16.03
N ASN A 311 -14.85 -7.82 -16.32
CA ASN A 311 -14.97 -9.14 -16.92
C ASN A 311 -15.61 -10.15 -15.96
N GLY A 312 -16.64 -10.88 -16.42
CA GLY A 312 -17.33 -11.90 -15.62
C GLY A 312 -18.47 -11.37 -14.74
N ARG A 313 -18.74 -10.06 -14.74
CA ARG A 313 -19.94 -9.52 -14.07
C ARG A 313 -21.23 -9.90 -14.80
N ARG A 314 -21.13 -10.11 -16.11
CA ARG A 314 -22.19 -10.69 -16.94
C ARG A 314 -21.70 -12.02 -17.52
N GLY A 315 -22.40 -13.09 -17.16
CA GLY A 315 -22.17 -14.41 -17.73
C GLY A 315 -20.74 -14.94 -17.54
N LYS A 316 -20.29 -15.74 -18.51
CA LYS A 316 -18.98 -16.39 -18.47
C LYS A 316 -17.87 -15.39 -18.81
N ALA A 317 -16.87 -15.30 -17.93
CA ALA A 317 -15.72 -14.44 -18.15
C ALA A 317 -14.97 -14.82 -19.44
N MET A 318 -14.57 -13.79 -20.20
CA MET A 318 -13.79 -13.95 -21.40
C MET A 318 -12.39 -14.47 -21.06
N THR A 319 -11.99 -15.55 -21.71
CA THR A 319 -10.69 -16.19 -21.49
C THR A 319 -9.68 -15.82 -22.58
N GLY A 320 -8.40 -15.85 -22.20
CA GLY A 320 -7.27 -15.74 -23.11
C GLY A 320 -6.84 -17.09 -23.68
N PRO A 321 -5.73 -17.13 -24.44
CA PRO A 321 -5.18 -18.36 -25.04
C PRO A 321 -4.90 -19.45 -24.00
N ASN A 322 -4.47 -19.06 -22.80
CA ASN A 322 -4.15 -19.96 -21.69
C ASN A 322 -5.38 -20.42 -20.90
N LYS A 323 -6.60 -20.26 -21.45
CA LYS A 323 -7.90 -20.53 -20.79
C LYS A 323 -8.16 -19.79 -19.47
N ARG A 324 -7.24 -18.95 -18.99
CA ARG A 324 -7.44 -18.07 -17.83
C ARG A 324 -8.40 -16.92 -18.20
N PRO A 325 -9.23 -16.42 -17.27
CA PRO A 325 -9.99 -15.20 -17.48
C PRO A 325 -9.05 -13.99 -17.62
N LEU A 326 -9.33 -13.12 -18.58
CA LEU A 326 -8.57 -11.88 -18.78
C LEU A 326 -8.87 -10.90 -17.66
N LYS A 327 -7.84 -10.20 -17.16
CA LYS A 327 -8.04 -9.15 -16.15
C LYS A 327 -8.62 -7.87 -16.78
N SER A 328 -9.73 -7.41 -16.21
CA SER A 328 -10.40 -6.15 -16.60
C SER A 328 -9.85 -4.93 -15.87
N LEU A 329 -10.32 -3.73 -16.25
CA LEU A 329 -9.97 -2.49 -15.56
C LEU A 329 -10.38 -2.52 -14.07
N ALA A 330 -11.55 -3.05 -13.75
CA ALA A 330 -12.00 -3.21 -12.37
C ALA A 330 -11.07 -4.13 -11.56
N ASP A 331 -10.65 -5.25 -12.13
CA ASP A 331 -9.78 -6.24 -11.48
C ASP A 331 -8.39 -5.71 -11.16
N MET A 332 -7.89 -4.76 -11.94
CA MET A 332 -6.61 -4.09 -11.66
C MET A 332 -6.67 -3.24 -10.38
N ILE A 333 -7.85 -2.77 -10.02
CA ILE A 333 -8.06 -1.87 -8.89
C ILE A 333 -8.45 -2.66 -7.63
N LYS A 334 -9.37 -3.62 -7.76
CA LYS A 334 -9.94 -4.38 -6.64
C LYS A 334 -9.13 -5.63 -6.27
N GLY A 335 -9.35 -6.17 -5.07
CA GLY A 335 -8.76 -7.43 -4.61
C GLY A 335 -7.39 -7.31 -3.93
N LYS A 336 -6.83 -8.44 -3.49
CA LYS A 336 -5.55 -8.51 -2.77
C LYS A 336 -4.36 -8.13 -3.66
N SER A 337 -4.40 -8.53 -4.93
CA SER A 337 -3.42 -8.16 -5.96
C SER A 337 -3.80 -6.90 -6.74
N GLY A 338 -4.88 -6.22 -6.31
CA GLY A 338 -5.30 -4.95 -6.88
C GLY A 338 -4.43 -3.79 -6.39
N ARG A 339 -4.55 -2.66 -7.08
CA ARG A 339 -3.66 -1.51 -6.89
C ARG A 339 -3.68 -0.93 -5.48
N PHE A 340 -4.86 -0.85 -4.85
CA PHE A 340 -5.00 -0.26 -3.51
C PHE A 340 -4.21 -1.03 -2.46
N ARG A 341 -4.38 -2.35 -2.36
CA ARG A 341 -3.74 -3.16 -1.32
C ARG A 341 -2.29 -3.47 -1.64
N GLN A 342 -2.00 -3.85 -2.88
CA GLN A 342 -0.66 -4.35 -3.23
C GLN A 342 0.36 -3.24 -3.48
N ASN A 343 -0.05 -2.09 -4.04
CA ASN A 343 0.89 -1.08 -4.52
C ASN A 343 0.80 0.28 -3.81
N LEU A 344 -0.38 0.67 -3.31
CA LEU A 344 -0.51 1.91 -2.55
C LEU A 344 -0.11 1.70 -1.09
N LEU A 345 -0.63 0.64 -0.45
CA LEU A 345 -0.29 0.28 0.93
C LEU A 345 0.99 -0.58 1.00
N GLY A 346 1.16 -1.52 0.07
CA GLY A 346 2.39 -2.28 -0.09
C GLY A 346 3.35 -1.57 -1.04
N LYS A 347 4.46 -1.05 -0.54
CA LYS A 347 5.54 -0.54 -1.40
C LYS A 347 6.82 -1.27 -1.10
N ARG A 348 7.51 -1.68 -2.16
CA ARG A 348 8.92 -2.02 -2.04
C ARG A 348 9.67 -0.72 -1.87
N VAL A 349 10.55 -0.68 -0.88
CA VAL A 349 11.33 0.50 -0.51
C VAL A 349 12.79 0.20 -0.73
N ASP A 350 13.52 1.20 -1.22
CA ASP A 350 14.98 1.17 -1.29
C ASP A 350 15.56 1.33 0.12
N TYR A 351 16.90 1.24 0.25
CA TYR A 351 17.59 1.32 1.55
C TYR A 351 17.08 0.31 2.58
N SER A 352 16.81 -0.91 2.09
CA SER A 352 16.40 -2.04 2.91
C SER A 352 17.25 -3.28 2.64
N GLY A 353 17.45 -4.09 3.67
CA GLY A 353 18.19 -5.34 3.63
C GLY A 353 17.44 -6.43 4.37
N ARG A 354 17.80 -7.70 4.13
CA ARG A 354 17.27 -8.84 4.89
C ARG A 354 18.39 -9.84 5.13
N SER A 355 18.48 -10.35 6.36
CA SER A 355 19.35 -11.49 6.67
C SER A 355 18.77 -12.32 7.83
N VAL A 356 19.37 -13.49 8.03
CA VAL A 356 19.10 -14.37 9.17
C VAL A 356 19.56 -13.70 10.45
N ILE A 357 18.81 -13.88 11.53
CA ILE A 357 19.19 -13.38 12.84
C ILE A 357 19.97 -14.41 13.66
N THR A 358 20.93 -13.93 14.44
CA THR A 358 21.68 -14.70 15.43
C THR A 358 21.64 -13.99 16.78
N VAL A 359 21.99 -14.72 17.83
CA VAL A 359 22.01 -14.17 19.19
C VAL A 359 23.25 -13.27 19.38
N GLY A 360 23.03 -12.05 19.88
CA GLY A 360 24.10 -11.13 20.28
C GLY A 360 24.05 -10.85 21.78
N PRO A 361 24.57 -11.76 22.64
CA PRO A 361 24.41 -11.65 24.09
C PRO A 361 25.17 -10.45 24.68
N GLU A 362 26.29 -10.05 24.06
CA GLU A 362 27.13 -8.91 24.50
C GLU A 362 26.54 -7.54 24.17
N LEU A 363 25.50 -7.49 23.32
CA LEU A 363 24.87 -6.24 22.92
C LEU A 363 24.12 -5.61 24.11
N ARG A 364 23.99 -4.29 24.08
CA ARG A 364 23.05 -3.56 24.95
C ARG A 364 21.65 -3.59 24.35
N LEU A 365 20.62 -3.33 25.16
CA LEU A 365 19.23 -3.40 24.69
C LEU A 365 18.95 -2.55 23.43
N HIS A 366 19.56 -1.37 23.33
CA HIS A 366 19.39 -0.43 22.20
C HIS A 366 20.26 -0.73 20.98
N GLN A 367 21.15 -1.73 21.04
CA GLN A 367 22.10 -2.03 19.98
C GLN A 367 21.68 -3.27 19.18
N CYS A 368 22.05 -3.29 17.91
CA CYS A 368 21.99 -4.48 17.07
C CYS A 368 23.32 -4.68 16.33
N GLY A 369 23.69 -5.92 16.04
CA GLY A 369 24.86 -6.20 15.22
C GLY A 369 24.48 -6.20 13.75
N LEU A 370 25.08 -5.31 12.97
CA LEU A 370 24.84 -5.18 11.54
C LEU A 370 26.07 -5.67 10.74
N PRO A 371 25.89 -6.63 9.82
CA PRO A 371 26.98 -7.10 8.95
C PRO A 371 27.63 -5.96 8.16
N LYS A 372 28.95 -5.90 8.18
CA LYS A 372 29.76 -4.91 7.44
C LYS A 372 29.35 -4.75 5.98
N LEU A 373 29.19 -5.85 5.25
CA LEU A 373 28.80 -5.82 3.82
C LEU A 373 27.38 -5.28 3.60
N MET A 374 26.45 -5.59 4.51
CA MET A 374 25.09 -5.07 4.44
C MET A 374 25.08 -3.58 4.73
N ALA A 375 25.79 -3.16 5.77
CA ALA A 375 25.91 -1.75 6.14
C ALA A 375 26.55 -0.92 5.01
N LEU A 376 27.60 -1.46 4.37
CA LEU A 376 28.24 -0.82 3.21
C LEU A 376 27.22 -0.53 2.09
N GLU A 377 26.35 -1.49 1.76
CA GLU A 377 25.34 -1.29 0.72
C GLU A 377 24.23 -0.31 1.13
N LEU A 378 23.74 -0.42 2.37
CA LEU A 378 22.68 0.43 2.89
C LEU A 378 23.10 1.89 3.00
N PHE A 379 24.34 2.16 3.40
CA PHE A 379 24.85 3.51 3.65
C PHE A 379 25.69 4.09 2.49
N LYS A 380 25.76 3.42 1.34
CA LYS A 380 26.57 3.81 0.17
C LYS A 380 26.55 5.31 -0.16
N PRO A 381 25.39 5.97 -0.30
CA PRO A 381 25.35 7.39 -0.66
C PRO A 381 25.98 8.31 0.40
N PHE A 382 25.83 7.97 1.68
CA PHE A 382 26.43 8.72 2.79
C PHE A 382 27.95 8.59 2.79
N ILE A 383 28.46 7.39 2.49
CA ILE A 383 29.90 7.14 2.34
C ILE A 383 30.47 7.95 1.16
N PHE A 384 29.78 7.98 0.02
CA PHE A 384 30.22 8.78 -1.14
C PHE A 384 30.34 10.26 -0.79
N ASN A 385 29.34 10.81 -0.09
CA ASN A 385 29.36 12.20 0.33
C ASN A 385 30.51 12.50 1.31
N LYS A 386 30.78 11.60 2.27
CA LYS A 386 31.89 11.76 3.23
C LYS A 386 33.26 11.64 2.56
N LEU A 387 33.45 10.72 1.62
CA LEU A 387 34.70 10.56 0.85
C LEU A 387 35.01 11.82 0.02
N GLU A 388 33.99 12.41 -0.60
CA GLU A 388 34.10 13.66 -1.36
C GLU A 388 34.40 14.85 -0.44
N THR A 389 33.68 14.97 0.69
CA THR A 389 33.86 16.06 1.66
C THR A 389 35.26 16.07 2.29
N ARG A 390 35.84 14.88 2.52
CA ARG A 390 37.21 14.73 3.04
C ARG A 390 38.29 14.89 1.96
N GLY A 391 37.92 15.07 0.69
CA GLY A 391 38.87 15.18 -0.43
C GLY A 391 39.60 13.88 -0.78
N LEU A 392 39.16 12.73 -0.23
CA LEU A 392 39.73 11.42 -0.53
C LEU A 392 39.35 10.95 -1.93
N ALA A 393 38.16 11.35 -2.41
CA ALA A 393 37.69 11.12 -3.77
C ALA A 393 37.35 12.44 -4.45
N SER A 394 37.90 12.67 -5.64
CA SER A 394 37.62 13.88 -6.44
C SER A 394 36.29 13.82 -7.19
N THR A 395 35.73 12.62 -7.42
CA THR A 395 34.46 12.43 -8.14
C THR A 395 33.68 11.26 -7.55
N ILE A 396 32.36 11.28 -7.69
CA ILE A 396 31.46 10.18 -7.28
C ILE A 396 31.86 8.84 -7.92
N LYS A 397 32.38 8.85 -9.16
CA LYS A 397 32.86 7.62 -9.82
C LYS A 397 34.10 7.04 -9.14
N SER A 398 35.02 7.90 -8.71
CA SER A 398 36.20 7.47 -7.94
C SER A 398 35.79 6.92 -6.58
N ALA A 399 34.90 7.62 -5.87
CA ALA A 399 34.36 7.17 -4.59
C ALA A 399 33.67 5.80 -4.72
N LYS A 400 32.86 5.63 -5.78
CA LYS A 400 32.23 4.34 -6.09
C LYS A 400 33.26 3.23 -6.27
N LYS A 401 34.34 3.49 -7.02
CA LYS A 401 35.41 2.51 -7.23
C LYS A 401 36.12 2.14 -5.92
N MET A 402 36.40 3.10 -5.05
CA MET A 402 37.01 2.87 -3.73
C MET A 402 36.11 2.01 -2.83
N VAL A 403 34.80 2.27 -2.84
CA VAL A 403 33.80 1.49 -2.09
C VAL A 403 33.64 0.08 -2.66
N ASP A 404 33.55 -0.07 -3.98
CA ASP A 404 33.45 -1.38 -4.64
C ASP A 404 34.72 -2.23 -4.41
N ASN A 405 35.90 -1.58 -4.29
CA ASN A 405 37.17 -2.21 -3.95
C ASN A 405 37.36 -2.48 -2.43
N GLN A 406 36.46 -2.01 -1.58
CA GLN A 406 36.51 -2.18 -0.11
C GLN A 406 37.81 -1.69 0.54
N GLU A 407 38.30 -0.52 0.11
CA GLU A 407 39.54 0.06 0.66
C GLU A 407 39.44 0.30 2.18
N PRO A 408 40.55 0.18 2.95
CA PRO A 408 40.54 0.31 4.41
C PRO A 408 39.86 1.58 4.94
N VAL A 409 40.10 2.71 4.29
CA VAL A 409 39.56 4.03 4.65
C VAL A 409 38.02 4.07 4.60
N VAL A 410 37.42 3.22 3.76
CA VAL A 410 35.96 3.13 3.65
C VAL A 410 35.34 2.56 4.93
N TRP A 411 36.03 1.64 5.61
CA TRP A 411 35.54 1.05 6.85
C TRP A 411 35.53 2.06 8.00
N ASP A 412 36.56 2.91 8.09
CA ASP A 412 36.64 3.97 9.09
C ASP A 412 35.52 5.02 8.89
N ILE A 413 35.26 5.39 7.63
CA ILE A 413 34.16 6.30 7.29
C ILE A 413 32.81 5.66 7.54
N LEU A 414 32.67 4.36 7.26
CA LEU A 414 31.43 3.64 7.51
C LEU A 414 31.10 3.63 9.01
N GLU A 415 32.09 3.40 9.87
CA GLU A 415 31.90 3.45 11.33
C GLU A 415 31.48 4.86 11.80
N GLU A 416 32.06 5.92 11.25
CA GLU A 416 31.65 7.30 11.53
C GLU A 416 30.21 7.59 11.06
N VAL A 417 29.83 7.15 9.87
CA VAL A 417 28.48 7.38 9.29
C VAL A 417 27.39 6.67 10.07
N ILE A 418 27.72 5.48 10.60
CA ILE A 418 26.81 4.62 11.34
C ILE A 418 26.68 5.08 12.79
N TYR A 419 27.69 5.77 13.32
CA TYR A 419 27.65 6.33 14.67
C TYR A 419 26.42 7.22 14.83
N GLU A 420 25.61 6.92 15.85
CA GLU A 420 24.37 7.63 16.12
C GLU A 420 23.33 7.62 14.98
N HIS A 421 23.43 6.71 14.01
CA HIS A 421 22.42 6.55 12.96
C HIS A 421 21.55 5.31 13.23
N PRO A 422 20.32 5.47 13.77
CA PRO A 422 19.47 4.33 14.08
C PRO A 422 19.04 3.59 12.80
N VAL A 423 18.83 2.28 12.92
CA VAL A 423 18.22 1.41 11.90
C VAL A 423 16.96 0.76 12.47
N MET A 424 15.96 0.52 11.62
CA MET A 424 14.74 -0.16 12.02
C MET A 424 14.83 -1.64 11.66
N LEU A 425 14.57 -2.51 12.63
CA LEU A 425 14.42 -3.95 12.43
C LEU A 425 12.94 -4.33 12.42
N ASN A 426 12.56 -5.20 11.50
CA ASN A 426 11.19 -5.70 11.36
C ASN A 426 11.20 -7.21 11.08
N ARG A 427 10.33 -7.95 11.79
CA ARG A 427 10.06 -9.36 11.52
C ARG A 427 8.67 -9.55 10.93
N ALA A 428 8.60 -10.34 9.86
CA ALA A 428 7.32 -10.75 9.28
C ALA A 428 6.84 -12.06 9.92
N PRO A 429 5.56 -12.19 10.30
CA PRO A 429 4.47 -11.20 10.21
C PRO A 429 4.49 -10.18 11.36
N THR A 430 4.28 -8.90 11.05
CA THR A 430 4.17 -7.82 12.05
C THR A 430 2.75 -7.80 12.64
N LEU A 431 2.58 -8.33 13.85
CA LEU A 431 1.26 -8.41 14.52
C LEU A 431 0.90 -7.18 15.34
N HIS A 432 1.91 -6.50 15.89
CA HIS A 432 1.75 -5.34 16.76
C HIS A 432 2.93 -4.39 16.63
N ARG A 433 2.79 -3.17 17.18
CA ARG A 433 3.80 -2.10 17.07
C ARG A 433 5.21 -2.53 17.52
N PRO A 434 5.41 -3.27 18.64
CA PRO A 434 6.75 -3.76 19.01
C PRO A 434 7.43 -4.71 18.02
N GLY A 435 6.74 -5.17 16.97
CA GLY A 435 7.35 -5.94 15.89
C GLY A 435 8.20 -5.09 14.92
N ILE A 436 8.23 -3.76 15.11
CA ILE A 436 9.18 -2.85 14.47
C ILE A 436 9.82 -1.99 15.57
N GLN A 437 11.14 -2.06 15.71
CA GLN A 437 11.89 -1.25 16.66
C GLN A 437 13.15 -0.69 16.01
N ALA A 438 13.61 0.45 16.52
CA ALA A 438 14.87 1.05 16.13
C ALA A 438 15.99 0.57 17.07
N PHE A 439 17.18 0.41 16.48
CA PHE A 439 18.41 0.04 17.17
C PHE A 439 19.57 0.85 16.63
N GLU A 440 20.59 1.03 17.45
CA GLU A 440 21.87 1.57 17.03
C GLU A 440 22.74 0.42 16.47
N PRO A 441 23.10 0.47 15.18
CA PRO A 441 23.92 -0.56 14.55
C PRO A 441 25.35 -0.53 15.08
N LYS A 442 25.85 -1.70 15.48
CA LYS A 442 27.28 -1.97 15.71
C LYS A 442 27.79 -2.85 14.57
N LEU A 443 28.89 -2.46 13.95
CA LEU A 443 29.48 -3.24 12.85
C LEU A 443 30.00 -4.58 13.38
N ILE A 444 29.58 -5.67 12.74
CA ILE A 444 30.03 -7.03 13.04
C ILE A 444 30.55 -7.72 11.77
N GLU A 445 31.43 -8.69 11.99
CA GLU A 445 31.86 -9.60 10.93
C GLU A 445 30.78 -10.65 10.62
N GLY A 446 30.84 -11.22 9.42
CA GLY A 446 29.90 -12.22 8.96
C GLY A 446 28.71 -11.64 8.18
N LYS A 447 27.61 -12.40 8.09
CA LYS A 447 26.44 -12.07 7.27
C LYS A 447 25.11 -12.05 8.03
N ALA A 448 25.09 -12.54 9.26
CA ALA A 448 23.88 -12.62 10.09
C ALA A 448 23.73 -11.37 10.95
N ILE A 449 22.50 -10.93 11.17
CA ILE A 449 22.19 -9.80 12.06
C ILE A 449 22.17 -10.31 13.49
N GLN A 450 22.91 -9.68 14.40
CA GLN A 450 22.83 -10.03 15.82
C GLN A 450 21.73 -9.23 16.50
N LEU A 451 20.85 -9.92 17.21
CA LEU A 451 19.76 -9.33 17.96
C LEU A 451 19.94 -9.55 19.47
N HIS A 452 19.53 -8.56 20.25
CA HIS A 452 19.53 -8.66 21.71
C HIS A 452 18.50 -9.71 22.19
N PRO A 453 18.85 -10.64 23.10
CA PRO A 453 17.93 -11.71 23.54
C PRO A 453 16.61 -11.21 24.14
N LEU A 454 16.63 -10.11 24.89
CA LEU A 454 15.43 -9.60 25.58
C LEU A 454 14.38 -9.03 24.62
N VAL A 455 14.73 -8.67 23.39
CA VAL A 455 13.76 -8.14 22.41
C VAL A 455 13.10 -9.24 21.59
N CYS A 456 13.60 -10.48 21.64
CA CYS A 456 13.04 -11.62 20.90
C CYS A 456 11.56 -11.86 21.23
N ALA A 457 11.16 -11.66 22.49
CA ALA A 457 9.76 -11.77 22.90
C ALA A 457 8.85 -10.73 22.20
N ALA A 458 9.36 -9.50 21.98
CA ALA A 458 8.62 -8.45 21.27
C ALA A 458 8.54 -8.72 19.76
N PHE A 459 9.56 -9.31 19.15
CA PHE A 459 9.50 -9.73 17.75
C PHE A 459 8.81 -11.08 17.54
N ASN A 460 8.50 -11.79 18.63
CA ASN A 460 8.11 -13.20 18.63
C ASN A 460 9.10 -14.09 17.85
N ALA A 461 10.38 -13.76 17.92
CA ALA A 461 11.46 -14.34 17.11
C ALA A 461 12.26 -15.40 17.87
N ASP A 462 12.75 -16.38 17.15
CA ASP A 462 13.72 -17.39 17.59
C ASP A 462 14.92 -17.43 16.65
N PHE A 463 15.90 -18.29 16.94
CA PHE A 463 17.18 -18.33 16.23
C PHE A 463 17.35 -19.62 15.39
N ASP A 464 16.26 -20.15 14.85
CA ASP A 464 16.23 -21.42 14.09
C ASP A 464 16.32 -21.25 12.55
N GLY A 465 16.45 -19.99 12.08
CA GLY A 465 16.44 -19.65 10.66
C GLY A 465 15.60 -18.41 10.32
N ASP A 466 14.94 -17.84 11.33
CA ASP A 466 14.23 -16.57 11.25
C ASP A 466 15.05 -15.45 10.59
N GLN A 467 14.35 -14.61 9.81
CA GLN A 467 14.94 -13.50 9.08
C GLN A 467 14.29 -12.18 9.47
N MET A 468 15.10 -11.13 9.57
CA MET A 468 14.62 -9.77 9.80
C MET A 468 14.99 -8.86 8.65
N ALA A 469 14.09 -7.92 8.36
CA ALA A 469 14.34 -6.83 7.45
C ALA A 469 14.90 -5.63 8.20
N VAL A 470 15.90 -4.98 7.60
CA VAL A 470 16.53 -3.74 8.08
C VAL A 470 16.09 -2.61 7.17
N HIS A 471 15.73 -1.46 7.75
CA HIS A 471 15.39 -0.24 7.01
C HIS A 471 16.16 0.95 7.60
N VAL A 472 16.68 1.82 6.73
CA VAL A 472 17.44 3.00 7.15
C VAL A 472 16.57 4.27 7.04
N PRO A 473 16.32 5.00 8.15
CA PRO A 473 15.66 6.30 8.11
C PRO A 473 16.59 7.37 7.50
N LEU A 474 16.17 8.01 6.41
CA LEU A 474 17.04 8.91 5.65
C LEU A 474 16.95 10.38 6.08
N SER A 475 15.76 10.88 6.44
CA SER A 475 15.59 12.27 6.86
C SER A 475 15.92 12.44 8.33
N LEU A 476 16.35 13.64 8.73
CA LEU A 476 16.67 13.95 10.11
C LEU A 476 15.45 13.78 11.02
N GLU A 477 14.25 14.15 10.55
CA GLU A 477 13.01 13.97 11.30
C GLU A 477 12.72 12.49 11.54
N ALA A 478 12.92 11.64 10.51
CA ALA A 478 12.71 10.20 10.62
C ALA A 478 13.76 9.54 11.54
N GLN A 479 15.01 10.02 11.52
CA GLN A 479 16.05 9.55 12.44
C GLN A 479 15.74 9.93 13.89
N LEU A 480 15.32 11.17 14.13
CA LEU A 480 14.89 11.64 15.45
C LEU A 480 13.63 10.90 15.93
N GLU A 481 12.65 10.67 15.06
CA GLU A 481 11.46 9.89 15.37
C GLU A 481 11.84 8.45 15.77
N ALA A 482 12.73 7.82 14.99
CA ALA A 482 13.22 6.47 15.30
C ALA A 482 13.90 6.43 16.67
N ARG A 483 14.76 7.41 16.98
CA ARG A 483 15.46 7.50 18.27
C ARG A 483 14.53 7.82 19.44
N CYS A 484 13.62 8.77 19.30
CA CYS A 484 12.75 9.23 20.37
C CYS A 484 11.57 8.27 20.64
N LEU A 485 11.00 7.65 19.60
CA LEU A 485 9.76 6.87 19.73
C LEU A 485 9.93 5.37 19.49
N MET A 486 10.86 4.97 18.63
CA MET A 486 10.96 3.57 18.18
C MET A 486 12.13 2.80 18.79
N LEU A 487 13.08 3.47 19.43
CA LEU A 487 14.24 2.84 20.06
C LEU A 487 13.78 1.75 21.05
N SER A 488 14.41 0.59 21.00
CA SER A 488 14.01 -0.56 21.82
C SER A 488 13.98 -0.24 23.32
N SER A 489 14.86 0.64 23.80
CA SER A 489 14.91 1.11 25.19
C SER A 489 13.66 1.86 25.64
N ASN A 490 12.86 2.40 24.72
CA ASN A 490 11.61 3.11 25.04
C ASN A 490 10.43 2.14 25.11
N ASN A 491 10.53 0.99 24.45
CA ASN A 491 9.46 0.01 24.28
C ASN A 491 9.56 -1.15 25.30
N VAL A 492 9.62 -0.80 26.58
CA VAL A 492 9.82 -1.73 27.71
C VAL A 492 8.54 -2.45 28.16
N LEU A 493 7.36 -1.88 27.83
CA LEU A 493 6.06 -2.44 28.19
C LEU A 493 5.25 -2.80 26.93
N PHE A 494 4.41 -3.82 27.04
CA PHE A 494 3.43 -4.14 26.01
C PHE A 494 2.29 -3.11 26.02
N PRO A 495 1.91 -2.56 24.85
CA PRO A 495 0.82 -1.58 24.77
C PRO A 495 -0.56 -2.11 25.21
N ALA A 496 -0.77 -3.43 25.16
CA ALA A 496 -2.09 -4.04 25.42
C ALA A 496 -2.44 -4.14 26.91
N ASN A 497 -1.48 -4.43 27.77
CA ASN A 497 -1.69 -4.75 29.20
C ASN A 497 -0.75 -3.99 30.15
N GLY A 498 0.29 -3.32 29.65
CA GLY A 498 1.29 -2.65 30.48
C GLY A 498 2.24 -3.60 31.21
N ASP A 499 2.27 -4.89 30.82
CA ASP A 499 3.26 -5.83 31.33
C ASP A 499 4.62 -5.64 30.64
N PRO A 500 5.75 -5.91 31.32
CA PRO A 500 7.07 -5.75 30.73
C PRO A 500 7.31 -6.71 29.56
N SER A 501 7.83 -6.19 28.45
CA SER A 501 8.20 -6.95 27.25
C SER A 501 9.60 -7.56 27.34
N ILE A 502 10.50 -6.92 28.10
CA ILE A 502 11.93 -7.25 28.21
C ILE A 502 12.23 -8.28 29.32
N VAL A 503 11.28 -9.17 29.63
CA VAL A 503 11.46 -10.16 30.69
C VAL A 503 12.45 -11.23 30.21
N PRO A 504 13.51 -11.56 30.99
CA PRO A 504 14.40 -12.67 30.68
C PRO A 504 13.65 -13.98 30.44
N SER A 505 14.17 -14.80 29.52
CA SER A 505 13.56 -16.06 29.09
C SER A 505 14.53 -17.23 29.22
N GLN A 506 13.97 -18.45 29.34
CA GLN A 506 14.71 -19.72 29.28
C GLN A 506 15.92 -19.73 30.24
N ASP A 507 17.14 -19.80 29.71
CA ASP A 507 18.38 -20.06 30.43
C ASP A 507 18.69 -18.97 31.46
N MET A 508 18.46 -17.70 31.11
CA MET A 508 18.63 -16.56 32.04
C MET A 508 17.74 -16.71 33.29
N VAL A 509 16.52 -17.21 33.11
CA VAL A 509 15.61 -17.45 34.24
C VAL A 509 16.09 -18.64 35.06
N LEU A 510 16.66 -19.66 34.43
CA LEU A 510 17.19 -20.83 35.11
C LEU A 510 18.42 -20.48 35.96
N GLY A 511 19.34 -19.65 35.47
CA GLY A 511 20.51 -19.18 36.23
C GLY A 511 20.12 -18.31 37.42
N LEU A 512 19.21 -17.36 37.23
CA LEU A 512 18.64 -16.55 38.33
C LEU A 512 17.88 -17.41 39.35
N TYR A 513 17.13 -18.40 38.89
CA TYR A 513 16.43 -19.32 39.79
C TYR A 513 17.41 -20.19 40.60
N TYR A 514 18.45 -20.73 39.95
CA TYR A 514 19.45 -21.58 40.59
C TYR A 514 20.26 -20.82 41.65
N SER A 515 20.70 -19.60 41.33
CA SER A 515 21.47 -18.74 42.23
C SER A 515 20.67 -18.25 43.44
N THR A 516 19.35 -18.05 43.28
CA THR A 516 18.49 -17.53 44.36
C THR A 516 17.78 -18.61 45.19
N ARG A 517 17.92 -19.88 44.82
CA ARG A 517 17.38 -21.01 45.59
C ARG A 517 18.21 -21.26 46.85
N GLU A 518 17.55 -21.60 47.95
CA GLU A 518 18.21 -22.00 49.19
C GLU A 518 18.43 -23.52 49.24
N ARG A 519 19.54 -23.93 49.85
CA ARG A 519 19.89 -25.33 50.10
C ARG A 519 20.07 -25.53 51.61
N ILE A 520 19.36 -26.50 52.15
CA ILE A 520 19.47 -26.93 53.55
C ILE A 520 20.80 -27.69 53.72
N ASN A 521 21.53 -27.43 54.81
CA ASN A 521 22.83 -28.02 55.15
C ASN A 521 23.92 -27.73 54.10
N ALA A 522 23.97 -26.49 53.62
CA ALA A 522 25.03 -26.04 52.73
C ALA A 522 26.30 -25.68 53.53
N PRO A 523 27.51 -25.78 52.94
CA PRO A 523 28.73 -25.38 53.62
C PRO A 523 28.69 -23.89 53.96
N GLY A 524 29.07 -23.57 55.21
CA GLY A 524 29.03 -22.22 55.77
C GLY A 524 27.62 -21.67 56.04
N GLU A 525 26.63 -22.53 56.25
CA GLU A 525 25.29 -22.12 56.67
C GLU A 525 25.30 -21.39 58.02
N GLY A 526 24.62 -20.24 58.08
CA GLY A 526 24.54 -19.42 59.29
C GLY A 526 25.70 -18.43 59.49
N MET A 527 26.64 -18.34 58.55
CA MET A 527 27.73 -17.35 58.62
C MET A 527 27.21 -15.91 58.50
N PHE A 528 27.91 -14.99 59.16
CA PHE A 528 27.66 -13.55 59.10
C PHE A 528 28.72 -12.88 58.23
N PHE A 529 28.27 -12.06 57.28
CA PHE A 529 29.14 -11.30 56.40
C PHE A 529 28.90 -9.79 56.56
N GLU A 530 29.98 -9.04 56.55
CA GLU A 530 30.00 -7.59 56.73
C GLU A 530 29.52 -6.84 55.47
N ASN A 531 29.88 -7.33 54.28
CA ASN A 531 29.56 -6.72 52.99
C ASN A 531 29.48 -7.76 51.87
N ILE A 532 29.09 -7.33 50.67
CA ILE A 532 28.96 -8.18 49.48
C ILE A 532 30.34 -8.73 49.04
N GLU A 533 31.41 -7.96 49.23
CA GLU A 533 32.77 -8.36 48.85
C GLU A 533 33.30 -9.53 49.70
N GLU A 534 32.92 -9.61 50.98
CA GLU A 534 33.24 -10.75 51.84
C GLU A 534 32.50 -12.02 51.40
N VAL A 535 31.24 -11.89 50.95
CA VAL A 535 30.48 -13.00 50.35
C VAL A 535 31.18 -13.49 49.09
N GLN A 536 31.63 -12.58 48.22
CA GLN A 536 32.37 -12.95 47.00
C GLN A 536 33.67 -13.68 47.35
N ARG A 537 34.48 -13.16 48.27
CA ARG A 537 35.73 -13.81 48.72
C ARG A 537 35.48 -15.19 49.31
N ALA A 538 34.42 -15.36 50.10
CA ALA A 538 34.06 -16.65 50.68
C ALA A 538 33.61 -17.66 49.61
N LEU A 539 32.93 -17.19 48.56
CA LEU A 539 32.53 -18.01 47.41
C LEU A 539 33.74 -18.44 46.57
N ASP A 540 34.66 -17.51 46.31
CA ASP A 540 35.90 -17.75 45.57
C ASP A 540 36.84 -18.71 46.33
N ALA A 541 36.86 -18.62 47.66
CA ALA A 541 37.57 -19.56 48.54
C ALA A 541 36.86 -20.92 48.70
N HIS A 542 35.71 -21.12 48.04
CA HIS A 542 34.87 -22.31 48.14
C HIS A 542 34.40 -22.66 49.57
N ALA A 543 34.41 -21.68 50.49
CA ALA A 543 33.92 -21.86 51.85
C ALA A 543 32.38 -21.88 51.92
N ILE A 544 31.72 -21.23 50.96
CA ILE A 544 30.26 -21.19 50.78
C ILE A 544 29.88 -21.49 49.33
N VAL A 545 28.61 -21.84 49.10
CA VAL A 545 28.01 -22.02 47.78
C VAL A 545 26.92 -20.96 47.59
N LEU A 546 26.54 -20.63 46.35
CA LEU A 546 25.48 -19.64 46.04
C LEU A 546 24.18 -19.85 46.82
N GLN A 547 23.85 -21.09 47.14
CA GLN A 547 22.61 -21.48 47.82
C GLN A 547 22.73 -21.51 49.35
N THR A 548 23.90 -21.21 49.91
CA THR A 548 24.17 -21.16 51.35
C THR A 548 23.38 -20.03 52.00
N ARG A 549 22.64 -20.33 53.07
CA ARG A 549 21.93 -19.34 53.89
C ARG A 549 22.93 -18.61 54.79
N CYS A 550 22.92 -17.28 54.74
CA CYS A 550 23.83 -16.43 55.49
C CYS A 550 23.14 -15.10 55.87
N THR A 551 23.72 -14.39 56.84
CA THR A 551 23.27 -13.06 57.22
C THR A 551 24.25 -12.03 56.67
N VAL A 552 23.79 -11.17 55.76
CA VAL A 552 24.64 -10.17 55.10
C VAL A 552 24.11 -8.78 55.41
N ARG A 553 25.01 -7.83 55.67
CA ARG A 553 24.67 -6.41 55.76
C ARG A 553 24.69 -5.80 54.35
N ILE A 554 23.53 -5.37 53.87
CA ILE A 554 23.32 -4.83 52.53
C ILE A 554 23.07 -3.32 52.61
N ARG A 555 23.68 -2.59 51.68
CA ARG A 555 23.47 -1.15 51.50
C ARG A 555 22.25 -0.93 50.63
N GLU A 556 21.22 -0.29 51.18
CA GLU A 556 20.03 0.14 50.46
C GLU A 556 20.04 1.67 50.36
N VAL A 557 19.69 2.19 49.18
CA VAL A 557 19.53 3.63 48.96
C VAL A 557 18.06 3.91 48.72
N ASP A 558 17.40 4.53 49.70
CA ASP A 558 16.02 5.00 49.58
C ASP A 558 16.04 6.37 48.90
N VAL A 559 15.31 6.50 47.80
CA VAL A 559 15.19 7.76 47.03
C VAL A 559 13.80 8.34 47.25
N ASN A 560 13.73 9.56 47.80
CA ASN A 560 12.46 10.26 47.94
C ASN A 560 11.99 10.82 46.59
N LYS A 561 10.76 10.50 46.17
CA LYS A 561 10.22 10.85 44.85
C LYS A 561 9.96 12.35 44.66
N GLU A 562 9.76 13.09 45.74
CA GLU A 562 9.40 14.53 45.69
C GLU A 562 10.61 15.46 45.83
N THR A 563 11.61 15.09 46.65
CA THR A 563 12.80 15.93 46.90
C THR A 563 14.05 15.44 46.18
N GLY A 564 14.06 14.19 45.67
CA GLY A 564 15.24 13.58 45.06
C GLY A 564 16.37 13.23 46.05
N GLU A 565 16.15 13.45 47.34
CA GLU A 565 17.13 13.15 48.39
C GLU A 565 17.34 11.64 48.50
N LYS A 566 18.62 11.24 48.54
CA LYS A 566 19.06 9.86 48.70
C LYS A 566 19.43 9.63 50.16
N THR A 567 18.74 8.69 50.81
CA THR A 567 19.06 8.28 52.18
C THR A 567 19.63 6.87 52.16
N GLU A 568 20.84 6.72 52.71
CA GLU A 568 21.51 5.43 52.77
C GLU A 568 21.15 4.69 54.05
N ARG A 569 20.79 3.42 53.92
CA ARG A 569 20.46 2.54 55.04
C ARG A 569 21.25 1.25 54.92
N MET A 570 21.96 0.92 55.99
CA MET A 570 22.63 -0.37 56.12
C MET A 570 21.73 -1.29 56.93
N LYS A 571 21.25 -2.37 56.31
CA LYS A 571 20.35 -3.32 56.97
C LYS A 571 20.87 -4.74 56.83
N ARG A 572 20.79 -5.50 57.93
CA ARG A 572 21.12 -6.92 57.94
C ARG A 572 19.90 -7.72 57.49
N TYR A 573 20.11 -8.61 56.52
CA TYR A 573 19.08 -9.51 56.01
C TYR A 573 19.56 -10.96 56.11
N GLU A 574 18.67 -11.84 56.53
CA GLU A 574 18.83 -13.28 56.31
C GLU A 574 18.54 -13.57 54.85
N THR A 575 19.54 -14.10 54.13
CA THR A 575 19.47 -14.30 52.69
C THR A 575 20.33 -15.49 52.25
N THR A 576 20.48 -15.69 50.94
CA THR A 576 21.45 -16.64 50.38
C THR A 576 22.62 -15.88 49.75
N ALA A 577 23.78 -16.52 49.65
CA ALA A 577 24.97 -15.91 49.03
C ALA A 577 24.66 -15.37 47.61
N GLY A 578 23.93 -16.13 46.79
CA GLY A 578 23.54 -15.71 45.44
C GLY A 578 22.55 -14.54 45.41
N ARG A 579 21.58 -14.48 46.32
CA ARG A 579 20.69 -13.30 46.45
C ARG A 579 21.48 -12.08 46.88
N ALA A 580 22.42 -12.22 47.83
CA ALA A 580 23.27 -11.13 48.28
C ALA A 580 24.14 -10.57 47.14
N LEU A 581 24.71 -11.41 46.28
CA LEU A 581 25.47 -10.96 45.10
C LEU A 581 24.58 -10.17 44.12
N LEU A 582 23.35 -10.64 43.88
CA LEU A 582 22.36 -9.93 43.06
C LEU A 582 21.85 -8.61 43.70
N SER A 583 22.20 -8.30 44.95
CA SER A 583 21.88 -6.97 45.50
C SER A 583 22.68 -5.86 44.82
N SER A 584 23.87 -6.17 44.27
CA SER A 584 24.73 -5.19 43.59
C SER A 584 24.15 -4.64 42.29
N ILE A 585 23.23 -5.37 41.65
CA ILE A 585 22.57 -4.96 40.41
C ILE A 585 21.29 -4.16 40.66
N LEU A 586 20.79 -4.10 41.91
CA LEU A 586 19.56 -3.36 42.21
C LEU A 586 19.78 -1.85 42.01
N PRO A 587 18.88 -1.16 41.30
CA PRO A 587 18.98 0.29 41.17
C PRO A 587 18.59 0.98 42.47
N ASP A 588 19.19 2.17 42.70
CA ASP A 588 18.81 3.08 43.79
C ASP A 588 17.28 3.28 43.83
N GLY A 589 16.67 3.15 45.01
CA GLY A 589 15.22 3.26 45.24
C GLY A 589 14.46 1.93 45.27
N MET A 590 15.11 0.79 45.03
CA MET A 590 14.54 -0.55 45.27
C MET A 590 15.08 -1.15 46.57
N SER A 591 14.18 -1.70 47.39
CA SER A 591 14.55 -2.44 48.59
C SER A 591 14.95 -3.87 48.25
N PHE A 592 16.02 -4.38 48.87
CA PHE A 592 16.49 -5.75 48.75
C PHE A 592 15.45 -6.79 49.16
N ALA A 593 14.53 -6.43 50.07
CA ALA A 593 13.39 -7.27 50.42
C ALA A 593 12.55 -7.69 49.20
N GLU A 594 12.53 -6.91 48.12
CA GLU A 594 11.83 -7.27 46.90
C GLU A 594 12.54 -8.34 46.08
N LEU A 595 13.87 -8.42 46.19
CA LEU A 595 14.73 -9.41 45.51
C LEU A 595 14.95 -10.67 46.37
N ASN A 596 14.83 -10.57 47.71
CA ASN A 596 15.11 -11.66 48.65
C ASN A 596 14.04 -12.76 48.64
N ARG A 597 13.86 -13.42 47.50
CA ARG A 597 12.95 -14.54 47.23
C ARG A 597 13.54 -15.42 46.13
N THR A 598 12.91 -16.55 45.85
CA THR A 598 13.35 -17.46 44.78
C THR A 598 12.88 -16.97 43.42
N LEU A 599 13.77 -16.37 42.62
CA LEU A 599 13.40 -15.67 41.38
C LEU A 599 12.89 -16.61 40.29
N LYS A 600 11.57 -16.86 40.29
CA LYS A 600 10.83 -17.50 39.19
C LYS A 600 10.50 -16.47 38.10
N LYS A 601 10.19 -16.92 36.88
CA LYS A 601 9.79 -16.04 35.75
C LYS A 601 8.75 -14.97 36.12
N LYS A 602 7.69 -15.35 36.84
CA LYS A 602 6.62 -14.42 37.27
C LYS A 602 7.13 -13.37 38.26
N GLU A 603 8.12 -13.72 39.09
CA GLU A 603 8.68 -12.82 40.10
C GLU A 603 9.65 -11.84 39.46
N ILE A 604 10.46 -12.28 38.49
CA ILE A 604 11.31 -11.42 37.67
C ILE A 604 10.47 -10.37 36.93
N ALA A 605 9.36 -10.79 36.30
CA ALA A 605 8.44 -9.86 35.64
C ALA A 605 7.86 -8.80 36.62
N LYS A 606 7.47 -9.22 37.84
CA LYS A 606 7.01 -8.31 38.88
C LYS A 606 8.12 -7.35 39.34
N LEU A 607 9.35 -7.83 39.44
CA LEU A 607 10.52 -7.03 39.84
C LEU A 607 10.83 -5.95 38.81
N ILE A 608 10.82 -6.29 37.51
CA ILE A 608 11.02 -5.33 36.41
C ILE A 608 9.89 -4.28 36.40
N ASN A 609 8.63 -4.70 36.57
CA ASN A 609 7.49 -3.77 36.60
C ASN A 609 7.58 -2.80 37.80
N ARG A 610 8.02 -3.30 38.97
CA ARG A 610 8.25 -2.43 40.15
C ARG A 610 9.41 -1.46 39.93
N CYS A 611 10.51 -1.93 39.35
CA CYS A 611 11.65 -1.08 38.98
C CYS A 611 11.19 0.05 38.04
N PHE A 612 10.37 -0.27 37.04
CA PHE A 612 9.83 0.73 36.12
C PHE A 612 8.99 1.81 36.83
N ARG A 613 8.11 1.40 37.75
CA ARG A 613 7.24 2.34 38.50
C ARG A 613 7.97 3.16 39.58
N LYS A 614 9.08 2.65 40.12
CA LYS A 614 9.84 3.31 41.18
C LYS A 614 10.99 4.15 40.65
N CYS A 615 11.83 3.56 39.79
CA CYS A 615 13.11 4.09 39.35
C CYS A 615 13.08 4.65 37.91
N GLY A 616 11.97 4.43 37.18
CA GLY A 616 11.79 4.92 35.81
C GLY A 616 12.45 4.07 34.73
N LEU A 617 12.37 4.54 33.49
CA LEU A 617 12.73 3.80 32.27
C LEU A 617 14.22 3.45 32.22
N ARG A 618 15.11 4.44 32.37
CA ARG A 618 16.57 4.25 32.22
C ARG A 618 17.12 3.21 33.20
N ALA A 619 16.73 3.31 34.47
CA ALA A 619 17.13 2.36 35.50
C ALA A 619 16.63 0.94 35.19
N THR A 620 15.41 0.82 34.65
CA THR A 620 14.82 -0.48 34.30
C THR A 620 15.55 -1.17 33.15
N VAL A 621 15.95 -0.40 32.12
CA VAL A 621 16.72 -0.93 30.98
C VAL A 621 18.09 -1.41 31.45
N MET A 622 18.79 -0.61 32.25
CA MET A 622 20.09 -1.02 32.81
C MET A 622 19.97 -2.25 33.71
N PHE A 623 18.93 -2.29 34.54
CA PHE A 623 18.64 -3.41 35.42
C PHE A 623 18.33 -4.70 34.64
N ALA A 624 17.56 -4.61 33.56
CA ALA A 624 17.25 -5.75 32.71
C ALA A 624 18.50 -6.29 31.98
N ASP A 625 19.37 -5.41 31.48
CA ASP A 625 20.65 -5.80 30.87
C ASP A 625 21.58 -6.48 31.91
N GLN A 626 21.62 -5.99 33.15
CA GLN A 626 22.39 -6.63 34.22
C GLN A 626 21.80 -7.98 34.66
N LEU A 627 20.47 -8.10 34.72
CA LEU A 627 19.80 -9.36 34.99
C LEU A 627 20.10 -10.40 33.91
N LYS A 628 20.14 -9.99 32.64
CA LYS A 628 20.57 -10.85 31.53
C LYS A 628 22.03 -11.29 31.68
N ASN A 629 22.93 -10.40 32.08
CA ASN A 629 24.35 -10.75 32.20
C ASN A 629 24.66 -11.67 33.39
N ASN A 630 23.87 -11.60 34.48
CA ASN A 630 24.07 -12.40 35.70
C ASN A 630 23.21 -13.67 35.74
N GLY A 631 22.25 -13.82 34.82
CA GLY A 631 21.38 -14.97 34.69
C GLY A 631 21.87 -15.91 33.62
#